data_AF-A0A1A8GEI7-F1
#
_entry.id   AF-A0A1A8GEI7-F1
#
_cell.length_a   1.000
_cell.length_b   1.000
_cell.length_c   1.000
_cell.angle_alpha   90.00
_cell.angle_beta   90.00
_cell.angle_gamma   90.00
#
_symmetry.space_group_name_H-M   'P 1'
#
loop_
_entity.id
_entity.type
_entity.pdbx_description
1 polymer ?
#
loop_
_entity_poly.entity_id
_entity_poly.type
_entity_poly.pdbx_seq_one_letter_code
_entity_poly.pdbx_strand_id
1 'polypeptide(L)'
;ILLLVFKPFSLYASLYLTQLVQPYVPGRILRSADHHLLQVPSVRVRTRGEQAFSICAPRLWNQLPLAVRMAPSLSDFKSRLKAHFCSLTPTSA
;
A
#
# COMPACT_ATOMS: atom_id res chain seq x y z
N ILE A 1 8.37 -3.21 4.13
CA ILE A 1 7.84 -2.42 3.00
C ILE A 1 6.54 -1.70 3.37
N LEU A 2 5.45 -2.41 3.74
CA LEU A 2 4.14 -1.78 4.03
C LEU A 2 4.13 -0.70 5.13
N LEU A 3 4.94 -0.84 6.19
CA LEU A 3 5.07 0.20 7.22
C LEU A 3 5.70 1.50 6.68
N LEU A 4 6.59 1.39 5.68
CA LEU A 4 7.19 2.55 5.00
C LEU A 4 6.22 3.20 4.00
N VAL A 5 5.06 2.59 3.74
CA VAL A 5 3.98 3.13 2.90
C VAL A 5 2.92 3.81 3.77
N PHE A 6 2.65 3.23 4.94
CA PHE A 6 1.79 3.86 5.94
C PHE A 6 2.40 5.17 6.47
N LYS A 7 3.72 5.21 6.68
CA LYS A 7 4.44 6.38 7.23
C LYS A 7 4.40 7.64 6.33
N PRO A 8 4.52 7.59 4.99
CA PRO A 8 4.42 8.77 4.12
C PRO A 8 3.05 9.41 3.99
N PHE A 9 2.00 8.75 4.50
CA PHE A 9 0.73 9.41 4.77
C PHE A 9 0.71 10.21 6.08
N SER A 10 1.69 9.98 6.97
CA SER A 10 1.94 10.82 8.13
C SER A 10 2.87 11.96 7.70
N LEU A 11 2.58 13.19 8.13
CA LEU A 11 3.14 14.48 7.69
C LEU A 11 4.68 14.65 7.80
N TYR A 12 5.44 13.57 8.03
CA TYR A 12 6.87 13.56 8.34
C TYR A 12 7.71 12.63 7.45
N ALA A 13 7.19 12.15 6.32
CA ALA A 13 8.03 11.40 5.39
C ALA A 13 8.97 12.30 4.59
N SER A 14 10.17 11.78 4.32
CA SER A 14 11.11 12.42 3.41
C SER A 14 10.48 12.58 2.03
N LEU A 15 10.72 13.74 1.39
CA LEU A 15 10.29 14.08 0.02
C LEU A 15 10.54 12.96 -1.00
N TYR A 16 11.62 12.20 -0.80
CA TYR A 16 11.95 11.04 -1.61
C TYR A 16 10.89 9.93 -1.57
N LEU A 17 10.37 9.62 -0.38
CA LEU A 17 9.36 8.57 -0.20
C LEU A 17 8.00 8.97 -0.78
N THR A 18 7.62 10.24 -0.64
CA THR A 18 6.37 10.76 -1.23
C THR A 18 6.46 10.82 -2.75
N GLN A 19 7.62 11.14 -3.33
CA GLN A 19 7.81 11.07 -4.78
C GLN A 19 7.71 9.64 -5.33
N LEU A 20 8.19 8.64 -4.58
CA LEU A 20 8.14 7.23 -4.98
C LEU A 20 6.75 6.61 -4.88
N VAL A 21 5.87 7.15 -4.03
CA VAL A 21 4.56 6.57 -3.71
C VAL A 21 3.48 7.63 -3.86
N GLN A 22 2.81 7.62 -5.02
CA GLN A 22 1.76 8.59 -5.35
C GLN A 22 0.37 8.03 -5.03
N PRO A 23 -0.54 8.83 -4.45
CA PRO A 23 -1.93 8.45 -4.29
C PRO A 23 -2.59 8.24 -5.66
N TYR A 24 -3.46 7.25 -5.75
CA TYR A 24 -4.23 7.00 -6.97
C TYR A 24 -5.32 8.07 -7.10
N VAL A 25 -5.17 8.95 -8.09
CA VAL A 25 -6.18 9.95 -8.45
C VAL A 25 -6.91 9.47 -9.70
N PRO A 26 -8.15 8.96 -9.59
CA PRO A 26 -8.93 8.61 -10.77
C PRO A 26 -9.35 9.88 -11.52
N GLY A 27 -9.31 9.86 -12.85
CA GLY A 27 -9.77 10.98 -13.68
C GLY A 27 -11.28 11.26 -13.63
N ARG A 28 -12.04 10.45 -12.88
CA ARG A 28 -13.49 10.56 -12.68
C ARG A 28 -13.82 10.13 -11.24
N ILE A 29 -14.82 10.74 -10.62
CA ILE A 29 -15.24 10.40 -9.25
C ILE A 29 -15.88 9.01 -9.26
N LEU A 30 -15.17 8.02 -8.72
CA LEU A 30 -15.60 6.63 -8.64
C LEU A 30 -15.79 6.24 -7.18
N ARG A 31 -16.68 5.28 -6.90
CA ARG A 31 -16.85 4.72 -5.54
C ARG A 31 -15.56 4.09 -4.98
N SER A 32 -14.65 3.65 -5.86
CA SER A 32 -13.31 3.16 -5.50
C SER A 32 -12.26 4.26 -5.28
N ALA A 33 -12.58 5.53 -5.50
CA ALA A 33 -11.67 6.65 -5.28
C ALA A 33 -11.27 6.78 -3.79
N ASP A 34 -12.18 6.41 -2.89
CA ASP A 34 -11.98 6.53 -1.44
C ASP A 34 -11.16 5.36 -0.83
N HIS A 35 -10.75 4.40 -1.66
CA HIS A 35 -10.13 3.17 -1.16
C HIS A 35 -8.67 3.33 -0.70
N HIS A 36 -8.12 4.54 -0.63
CA HIS A 36 -6.71 4.78 -0.26
C HIS A 36 -5.75 3.95 -1.12
N LEU A 37 -5.99 3.90 -2.42
CA LEU A 37 -5.15 3.17 -3.38
C LEU A 37 -3.92 3.99 -3.76
N LEU A 38 -2.85 3.29 -4.12
CA LEU A 38 -1.63 3.90 -4.64
C LEU A 38 -1.49 3.65 -6.14
N GLN A 39 -0.94 4.63 -6.84
CA GLN A 39 -0.63 4.48 -8.25
C GLN A 39 0.51 3.47 -8.42
N VAL A 40 0.29 2.43 -9.21
CA VAL A 40 1.34 1.48 -9.59
C VAL A 40 1.94 1.95 -10.91
N PRO A 41 3.22 2.34 -10.97
CA PRO A 41 3.89 2.68 -12.21
C PRO A 41 3.90 1.46 -13.14
N SER A 42 3.48 1.64 -14.40
CA SER A 42 3.61 0.60 -15.42
C SER A 42 5.01 0.69 -16.04
N VAL A 43 5.89 -0.24 -15.67
CA VAL A 43 7.22 -0.37 -16.31
C VAL A 43 7.14 -1.37 -17.45
N ARG A 44 7.63 -0.96 -18.62
CA ARG A 44 7.57 -1.74 -19.87
C ARG A 44 8.57 -2.91 -19.90
N VAL A 45 9.54 -2.92 -18.99
CA VAL A 45 10.65 -3.87 -18.97
C VAL A 45 10.50 -4.79 -17.77
N ARG A 46 10.33 -6.10 -18.02
CA ARG A 46 10.35 -7.16 -17.00
C ARG A 46 11.78 -7.43 -16.53
N THR A 47 12.40 -6.44 -15.91
CA THR A 47 13.72 -6.55 -15.28
C THR A 47 13.61 -6.23 -13.79
N ARG A 48 14.74 -6.28 -13.07
CA ARG A 48 14.88 -5.99 -11.62
C ARG A 48 14.17 -4.71 -11.14
N GLY A 49 13.79 -3.81 -12.05
CA GLY A 49 12.93 -2.65 -11.78
C GLY A 49 11.55 -3.01 -11.22
N GLU A 50 10.96 -4.17 -11.50
CA GLU A 50 9.68 -4.57 -10.87
C GLU A 50 9.79 -4.79 -9.35
N GLN A 51 11.01 -5.04 -8.85
CA GLN A 51 11.32 -5.17 -7.43
C GLN A 51 11.61 -3.82 -6.76
N ALA A 52 11.62 -2.71 -7.52
CA ALA A 52 11.85 -1.39 -6.96
C ALA A 52 10.74 -1.05 -5.94
N PHE A 53 11.11 -0.33 -4.89
CA PHE A 53 10.18 0.07 -3.85
C PHE A 53 8.95 0.80 -4.44
N SER A 54 9.15 1.67 -5.43
CA SER A 54 8.07 2.39 -6.12
C SER A 54 7.06 1.50 -6.87
N ILE A 55 7.34 0.22 -7.08
CA ILE A 55 6.43 -0.72 -7.77
C ILE A 55 5.92 -1.77 -6.80
N CYS A 56 6.80 -2.41 -6.03
CA CYS A 56 6.41 -3.41 -5.04
C CYS A 56 5.54 -2.82 -3.93
N ALA A 57 5.86 -1.61 -3.46
CA ALA A 57 5.13 -0.98 -2.37
C ALA A 57 3.66 -0.68 -2.71
N PRO A 58 3.32 0.01 -3.82
CA PRO A 58 1.93 0.24 -4.18
C PRO A 58 1.19 -1.06 -4.55
N ARG A 59 1.88 -2.05 -5.16
CA ARG A 59 1.28 -3.37 -5.44
C ARG A 59 0.85 -4.09 -4.16
N LEU A 60 1.75 -4.23 -3.19
CA LEU A 60 1.46 -4.89 -1.91
C LEU A 60 0.41 -4.12 -1.11
N TRP A 61 0.46 -2.78 -1.13
CA TRP A 61 -0.54 -1.96 -0.45
C TRP A 61 -1.93 -2.12 -1.05
N ASN A 62 -2.06 -2.12 -2.37
CA ASN A 62 -3.34 -2.28 -3.05
C ASN A 62 -3.96 -3.67 -2.87
N GLN A 63 -3.15 -4.69 -2.55
CA GLN A 63 -3.62 -6.03 -2.19
C GLN A 63 -4.24 -6.10 -0.78
N LEU A 64 -4.05 -5.07 0.06
CA LEU A 64 -4.62 -5.07 1.41
C LEU A 64 -6.12 -4.76 1.38
N PRO A 65 -6.90 -5.34 2.32
CA PRO A 65 -8.29 -4.95 2.52
C PRO A 65 -8.41 -3.47 2.90
N LEU A 66 -9.52 -2.84 2.51
CA LEU A 66 -9.81 -1.44 2.85
C LEU A 66 -9.74 -1.19 4.37
N ALA A 67 -10.26 -2.12 5.16
CA ALA A 67 -10.26 -2.03 6.63
C ALA A 67 -8.86 -1.97 7.25
N VAL A 68 -7.83 -2.50 6.58
CA VAL A 68 -6.43 -2.41 7.00
C VAL A 68 -5.83 -1.06 6.59
N ARG A 69 -6.14 -0.59 5.37
CA ARG A 69 -5.64 0.68 4.82
C ARG A 69 -6.22 1.91 5.53
N MET A 70 -7.49 1.84 5.93
CA MET A 70 -8.22 2.88 6.67
C MET A 70 -7.91 2.88 8.18
N ALA A 71 -6.82 2.25 8.62
CA ALA A 71 -6.46 2.23 10.03
C ALA A 71 -6.11 3.66 10.51
N PRO A 72 -6.74 4.16 11.59
CA PRO A 72 -6.56 5.54 12.04
C PRO A 72 -5.20 5.78 12.73
N SER A 73 -4.55 4.71 13.19
CA SER A 73 -3.25 4.77 13.86
C SER A 73 -2.29 3.69 13.35
N LEU A 74 -0.99 3.92 13.56
CA LEU A 74 0.04 2.94 13.21
C LEU A 74 -0.08 1.64 14.03
N SER A 75 -0.57 1.74 15.26
CA SER A 75 -0.84 0.62 16.14
C SER A 75 -1.98 -0.24 15.59
N ASP A 76 -3.08 0.40 15.19
CA ASP A 76 -4.22 -0.28 14.56
C ASP A 76 -3.84 -0.92 13.23
N PHE A 77 -3.04 -0.21 12.43
CA PHE A 77 -2.54 -0.73 11.15
C PHE A 77 -1.77 -2.03 11.35
N LYS A 78 -0.81 -2.05 12.30
CA LYS A 78 -0.04 -3.26 12.63
C LYS A 78 -0.93 -4.42 13.09
N SER A 79 -1.89 -4.14 13.96
CA SER A 79 -2.82 -5.16 14.48
C SER A 79 -3.66 -5.78 13.36
N ARG A 80 -4.30 -4.94 12.54
CA ARG A 80 -5.14 -5.38 11.41
C ARG A 80 -4.35 -6.09 10.32
N LEU A 81 -3.13 -5.63 10.06
CA LEU A 81 -2.22 -6.27 9.11
C LEU A 81 -1.81 -7.66 9.60
N LYS A 82 -1.45 -7.81 10.87
CA LYS A 82 -1.16 -9.11 11.47
C LYS A 82 -2.36 -10.06 11.36
N ALA A 83 -3.56 -9.57 11.73
CA ALA A 83 -4.79 -10.36 11.64
C ALA A 83 -5.05 -10.84 10.20
N HIS A 84 -4.90 -9.97 9.20
CA HIS A 84 -5.05 -10.32 7.79
C HIS A 84 -4.09 -11.44 7.37
N PHE A 85 -2.80 -11.33 7.66
CA PHE A 85 -1.83 -12.37 7.29
C PHE A 85 -2.02 -13.69 8.06
N CYS A 86 -2.39 -13.64 9.34
CA CYS A 86 -2.70 -14.85 10.11
C CYS A 86 -3.96 -15.57 9.59
N SER A 87 -4.95 -14.83 9.08
CA SER A 87 -6.15 -15.43 8.48
C SER A 87 -5.88 -16.04 7.09
N LEU A 88 -4.86 -15.55 6.39
CA LEU A 88 -4.48 -16.04 5.05
C LEU A 88 -3.64 -17.33 5.09
N THR A 89 -3.12 -17.71 6.26
CA THR A 89 -2.49 -19.02 6.46
C THR A 89 -3.51 -19.97 7.09
N PRO A 90 -4.33 -20.70 6.30
CA PRO A 90 -5.00 -21.86 6.86
C PRO A 90 -3.89 -22.82 7.30
N THR A 91 -3.90 -23.13 8.59
CA THR A 91 -3.10 -24.19 9.20
C THR A 91 -3.24 -25.43 8.32
N SER A 92 -2.15 -25.86 7.69
CA SER A 92 -2.07 -27.17 7.05
C SER A 92 -2.36 -28.22 8.12
N ALA A 93 -3.49 -28.90 7.98
CA ALA A 93 -3.75 -30.18 8.62
C ALA A 93 -2.96 -31.29 7.89
#